data_AF-A0A428Z8V1-F1
#
_entry.id   AF-A0A428Z8V1-F1
#
_cell.length_a   1.000
_cell.length_b   1.000
_cell.length_c   1.000
_cell.angle_alpha   90.00
_cell.angle_beta   90.00
_cell.angle_gamma   90.00
#
_symmetry.space_group_name_H-M   'P 1'
#
loop_
_entity.id
_entity.type
_entity.pdbx_description
1 polymer ?
#
loop_
_entity_poly.entity_id
_entity_poly.type
_entity_poly.pdbx_seq_one_letter_code
_entity_poly.pdbx_strand_id
1 'polypeptide(L)'
;MVTATPALYSCTITHVRTAPTRYGLRHRTYMWLIDPDRPPRLPYAVRALARFDPGDHFDGTQPSIRAGLDKYLADRGVDLRGGRVVMLTHARVFGYVFNPLTLYWCHDPDGRPRCVVAEVHNTYGERHCYLLRPDAEDVAYTGKEFYVSPFFPVDGRYRMRVPAPDRRLDLTVHLDRAGGRPFTATVRGLRREVTTGTLLRMALRHPWSTAAVSAAIRMHGIRLYLRGLPVQPRPRHRTPENVK
;
A
#
# COMPACT_ATOMS: atom_id res chain seq x y z
N MET A 1 -17.10 -5.18 -14.97
CA MET A 1 -16.46 -4.10 -15.74
C MET A 1 -14.97 -4.14 -15.46
N VAL A 2 -14.14 -4.12 -16.50
CA VAL A 2 -12.68 -4.20 -16.38
C VAL A 2 -12.15 -2.81 -16.01
N THR A 3 -11.55 -2.63 -14.83
CA THR A 3 -11.00 -1.32 -14.42
C THR A 3 -9.92 -0.89 -15.40
N ALA A 4 -10.11 0.24 -16.09
CA ALA A 4 -9.14 0.74 -17.06
C ALA A 4 -7.88 1.29 -16.37
N THR A 5 -6.71 0.93 -16.89
CA THR A 5 -5.38 1.34 -16.44
C THR A 5 -4.61 1.93 -17.63
N PRO A 6 -3.73 2.93 -17.45
CA PRO A 6 -3.34 3.54 -16.17
C PRO A 6 -4.33 4.61 -15.70
N ALA A 7 -4.32 4.92 -14.40
CA ALA A 7 -5.06 6.03 -13.80
C ALA A 7 -4.31 6.62 -12.60
N LEU A 8 -4.63 7.86 -12.25
CA LEU A 8 -4.19 8.51 -11.02
C LEU A 8 -5.38 8.61 -10.05
N TYR A 9 -5.14 8.41 -8.76
CA TYR A 9 -6.10 8.75 -7.73
C TYR A 9 -5.55 9.90 -6.90
N SER A 10 -6.31 11.00 -6.82
CA SER A 10 -6.04 12.03 -5.81
C SER A 10 -6.68 11.57 -4.51
N CYS A 11 -5.83 11.25 -3.53
CA CYS A 11 -6.21 10.54 -2.32
C CYS A 11 -6.14 11.42 -1.08
N THR A 12 -7.03 11.15 -0.13
CA THR A 12 -6.92 11.55 1.27
C THR A 12 -6.74 10.29 2.09
N ILE A 13 -5.66 10.26 2.87
CA ILE A 13 -5.41 9.20 3.83
C ILE A 13 -5.75 9.74 5.22
N THR A 14 -6.51 8.97 5.99
CA THR A 14 -6.87 9.31 7.37
C THR A 14 -6.58 8.14 8.28
N HIS A 15 -5.78 8.38 9.30
CA HIS A 15 -5.48 7.44 10.38
C HIS A 15 -6.13 7.96 11.65
N VAL A 16 -7.01 7.17 12.24
CA VAL A 16 -7.63 7.45 13.53
C VAL A 16 -7.22 6.34 14.49
N ARG A 17 -6.55 6.74 15.56
CA ARG A 17 -6.28 5.94 16.74
C ARG A 17 -7.24 6.36 17.83
N THR A 18 -7.88 5.41 18.49
CA THR A 18 -8.84 5.66 19.56
C THR A 18 -8.32 5.24 20.94
N ALA A 19 -7.30 4.36 21.00
CA ALA A 19 -6.68 3.91 22.24
C ALA A 19 -5.14 3.74 22.11
N PRO A 20 -4.34 4.01 23.17
CA PRO A 20 -4.74 4.52 24.50
C PRO A 20 -5.00 6.04 24.53
N THR A 21 -4.58 6.79 23.50
CA THR A 21 -4.89 8.22 23.33
C THR A 21 -5.51 8.43 21.96
N ARG A 22 -6.57 9.23 21.88
CA ARG A 22 -7.20 9.57 20.60
C ARG A 22 -6.26 10.45 19.78
N TYR A 23 -5.87 9.97 18.61
CA TYR A 23 -5.00 10.69 17.69
C TYR A 23 -5.51 10.52 16.26
N GLY A 24 -5.69 11.62 15.55
CA GLY A 24 -6.13 11.63 14.16
C GLY A 24 -5.08 12.31 13.29
N LEU A 25 -4.61 11.63 12.24
CA LEU A 25 -3.77 12.20 11.21
C LEU A 25 -4.48 12.12 9.87
N ARG A 26 -4.59 13.24 9.18
CA ARG A 26 -5.12 13.31 7.82
C ARG A 26 -4.13 13.99 6.91
N HIS A 27 -3.83 13.39 5.76
CA HIS A 27 -2.97 13.98 4.75
C HIS A 27 -3.47 13.67 3.34
N ARG A 28 -3.08 14.49 2.38
CA ARG A 28 -3.42 14.30 0.96
C ARG A 28 -2.20 13.80 0.20
N THR A 29 -2.43 12.87 -0.70
CA THR A 29 -1.42 12.27 -1.57
C THR A 29 -2.06 11.89 -2.90
N TYR A 30 -1.30 11.25 -3.78
CA TYR A 30 -1.84 10.61 -4.96
C TYR A 30 -1.23 9.21 -5.12
N MET A 31 -1.99 8.31 -5.74
CA MET A 31 -1.57 6.94 -6.02
C MET A 31 -1.79 6.62 -7.50
N TRP A 32 -0.96 5.73 -8.03
CA TRP A 32 -1.04 5.22 -9.38
C TRP A 32 -1.80 3.90 -9.40
N LEU A 33 -2.75 3.79 -10.32
CA LEU A 33 -3.37 2.54 -10.69
C LEU A 33 -2.81 2.08 -12.04
N ILE A 34 -2.09 0.97 -12.05
CA ILE A 34 -1.40 0.49 -13.25
C ILE A 34 -1.61 -1.02 -13.43
N ASP A 35 -1.31 -1.49 -14.64
CA ASP A 35 -1.06 -2.90 -14.91
C ASP A 35 0.45 -3.15 -14.69
N PRO A 36 0.87 -4.02 -13.75
CA PRO A 36 2.30 -4.26 -13.49
C PRO A 36 3.01 -4.93 -14.68
N ASP A 37 2.28 -5.60 -15.57
CA ASP A 37 2.82 -6.15 -16.83
C ASP A 37 3.07 -5.05 -17.87
N ARG A 38 2.32 -3.94 -17.78
CA ARG A 38 2.35 -2.84 -18.74
C ARG A 38 2.38 -1.49 -18.01
N PRO A 39 3.47 -1.19 -17.27
CA PRO A 39 3.59 0.09 -16.59
C PRO A 39 3.54 1.24 -17.60
N PRO A 40 2.96 2.40 -17.22
CA PRO A 40 2.77 3.52 -18.14
C PRO A 40 4.11 4.08 -18.64
N ARG A 41 4.21 4.29 -19.95
CA ARG A 41 5.39 4.92 -20.58
C ARG A 41 5.20 6.44 -20.60
N LEU A 42 5.96 7.14 -19.78
CA LEU A 42 5.88 8.60 -19.68
C LEU A 42 6.82 9.31 -20.69
N PRO A 43 6.41 10.49 -21.20
CA PRO A 43 7.30 11.37 -21.97
C PRO A 43 8.59 11.67 -21.20
N TYR A 44 9.70 11.85 -21.90
CA TYR A 44 11.03 12.08 -21.30
C TYR A 44 11.01 13.21 -20.26
N ALA A 45 10.37 14.34 -20.56
CA ALA A 45 10.30 15.51 -19.70
C ALA A 45 9.65 15.25 -18.32
N VAL A 46 8.76 14.27 -18.19
CA VAL A 46 8.06 13.95 -16.93
C VAL A 46 8.35 12.54 -16.43
N ARG A 47 9.31 11.85 -17.05
CA ARG A 47 9.67 10.47 -16.71
C ARG A 47 10.18 10.35 -15.27
N ALA A 48 10.88 11.37 -14.78
CA ALA A 48 11.34 11.41 -13.40
C ALA A 48 10.21 11.54 -12.38
N LEU A 49 8.97 11.88 -12.80
CA LEU A 49 7.83 12.04 -11.89
C LEU A 49 7.07 10.74 -11.61
N ALA A 50 7.34 9.66 -12.36
CA ALA A 50 6.84 8.35 -12.00
C ALA A 50 7.74 7.26 -12.58
N ARG A 51 8.38 6.49 -11.70
CA ARG A 51 9.08 5.25 -12.04
C ARG A 51 8.59 4.12 -11.14
N PHE A 52 8.36 2.95 -11.73
CA PHE A 52 7.97 1.73 -11.03
C PHE A 52 9.17 0.78 -11.12
N ASP A 53 9.73 0.42 -9.97
CA ASP A 53 10.94 -0.37 -9.88
C ASP A 53 10.63 -1.71 -9.19
N PRO A 54 10.95 -2.87 -9.79
CA PRO A 54 10.76 -4.17 -9.14
C PRO A 54 11.46 -4.28 -7.79
N GLY A 55 12.59 -3.59 -7.60
CA GLY A 55 13.32 -3.57 -6.33
C GLY A 55 12.53 -2.93 -5.17
N ASP A 56 11.49 -2.16 -5.48
CA ASP A 56 10.59 -1.59 -4.47
C ASP A 56 9.50 -2.55 -4.00
N HIS A 57 9.37 -3.74 -4.59
CA HIS A 57 8.25 -4.63 -4.32
C HIS A 57 8.73 -6.03 -3.93
N PHE A 58 7.98 -6.68 -3.04
CA PHE A 58 8.28 -8.02 -2.53
C PHE A 58 9.74 -8.10 -2.02
N ASP A 59 10.44 -9.18 -2.35
CA ASP A 59 11.86 -9.39 -2.03
C ASP A 59 12.82 -8.53 -2.91
N GLY A 60 12.31 -7.84 -3.93
CA GLY A 60 13.10 -6.99 -4.83
C GLY A 60 14.10 -7.76 -5.71
N THR A 61 14.04 -9.09 -5.74
CA THR A 61 14.98 -9.94 -6.50
C THR A 61 14.48 -10.30 -7.90
N GLN A 62 13.18 -10.12 -8.14
CA GLN A 62 12.53 -10.55 -9.36
C GLN A 62 12.68 -9.52 -10.49
N PRO A 63 12.75 -9.95 -11.76
CA PRO A 63 13.00 -9.07 -12.91
C PRO A 63 11.84 -8.09 -13.19
N SER A 64 10.64 -8.37 -12.67
CA SER A 64 9.47 -7.50 -12.79
C SER A 64 8.62 -7.55 -11.52
N ILE A 65 7.79 -6.53 -11.31
CA ILE A 65 6.82 -6.49 -10.21
C ILE A 65 5.83 -7.66 -10.35
N ARG A 66 5.44 -8.00 -11.59
CA ARG A 66 4.60 -9.16 -11.89
C ARG A 66 5.25 -10.47 -11.42
N ALA A 67 6.52 -10.70 -11.77
CA ALA A 67 7.23 -11.92 -11.39
C ALA A 67 7.35 -12.03 -9.85
N GLY A 68 7.56 -10.91 -9.15
CA GLY A 68 7.49 -10.83 -7.69
C GLY A 68 6.16 -11.31 -7.12
N LEU A 69 5.05 -10.82 -7.69
CA LEU A 69 3.71 -11.20 -7.28
C LEU A 69 3.42 -12.68 -7.58
N ASP A 70 3.74 -13.15 -8.78
CA ASP A 70 3.48 -14.55 -9.17
C ASP A 70 4.26 -15.52 -8.29
N LYS A 71 5.54 -15.22 -7.97
CA LYS A 71 6.33 -15.99 -7.00
C LYS A 71 5.67 -16.02 -5.62
N TYR A 72 5.31 -14.85 -5.08
CA TYR A 72 4.64 -14.73 -3.78
C TYR A 72 3.35 -15.55 -3.69
N LEU A 73 2.56 -15.56 -4.78
CA LEU A 73 1.32 -16.32 -4.89
C LEU A 73 1.57 -17.82 -5.04
N ALA A 74 2.55 -18.21 -5.85
CA ALA A 74 2.94 -19.61 -6.06
C ALA A 74 3.39 -20.27 -4.75
N ASP A 75 4.18 -19.57 -3.94
CA ASP A 75 4.61 -20.02 -2.60
C ASP A 75 3.43 -20.26 -1.64
N ARG A 76 2.23 -19.77 -1.98
CA ARG A 76 0.97 -19.92 -1.22
C ARG A 76 -0.08 -20.74 -1.97
N GLY A 77 0.34 -21.48 -3.00
CA GLY A 77 -0.53 -22.37 -3.77
C GLY A 77 -1.57 -21.65 -4.64
N VAL A 78 -1.30 -20.41 -5.04
CA VAL A 78 -2.16 -19.63 -5.94
C VAL A 78 -1.46 -19.41 -7.27
N ASP A 79 -2.07 -19.87 -8.35
CA ASP A 79 -1.66 -19.57 -9.72
C ASP A 79 -2.74 -18.74 -10.42
N LEU A 80 -2.33 -17.61 -11.00
CA LEU A 80 -3.20 -16.71 -11.76
C LEU A 80 -3.41 -17.17 -13.20
N ARG A 81 -2.60 -18.12 -13.71
CA ARG A 81 -2.67 -18.66 -15.07
C ARG A 81 -2.62 -17.58 -16.15
N GLY A 82 -1.83 -16.53 -15.92
CA GLY A 82 -1.74 -15.36 -16.81
C GLY A 82 -2.90 -14.37 -16.67
N GLY A 83 -3.77 -14.53 -15.68
CA GLY A 83 -4.86 -13.61 -15.39
C GLY A 83 -4.38 -12.20 -15.05
N ARG A 84 -5.27 -11.23 -15.27
CA ARG A 84 -4.96 -9.80 -15.16
C ARG A 84 -4.70 -9.37 -13.73
N VAL A 85 -3.70 -8.51 -13.54
CA VAL A 85 -3.43 -7.83 -12.27
C VAL A 85 -3.65 -6.33 -12.42
N VAL A 86 -4.30 -5.75 -11.42
CA VAL A 86 -4.41 -4.29 -11.28
C VAL A 86 -3.69 -3.90 -9.99
N MET A 87 -2.74 -2.98 -10.09
CA MET A 87 -1.86 -2.57 -9.01
C MET A 87 -2.13 -1.11 -8.62
N LEU A 88 -2.36 -0.84 -7.34
CA LEU A 88 -2.42 0.50 -6.77
C LEU A 88 -1.19 0.76 -5.90
N THR A 89 -0.39 1.76 -6.23
CA THR A 89 0.90 2.02 -5.57
C THR A 89 1.31 3.49 -5.63
N HIS A 90 2.29 3.88 -4.81
CA HIS A 90 3.08 5.09 -5.06
C HIS A 90 4.19 4.79 -6.09
N ALA A 91 4.45 5.74 -6.98
CA ALA A 91 5.58 5.68 -7.91
C ALA A 91 6.76 6.47 -7.36
N ARG A 92 7.99 6.14 -7.81
CA ARG A 92 9.15 6.97 -7.52
C ARG A 92 9.04 8.33 -8.20
N VAL A 93 9.31 9.39 -7.44
CA VAL A 93 9.43 10.78 -7.90
C VAL A 93 10.87 11.21 -7.64
N PHE A 94 11.59 11.59 -8.70
CA PHE A 94 13.03 11.89 -8.70
C PHE A 94 13.87 10.80 -8.03
N GLY A 95 13.50 9.53 -8.22
CA GLY A 95 14.22 8.36 -7.69
C GLY A 95 13.84 7.95 -6.26
N TYR A 96 13.07 8.76 -5.54
CA TYR A 96 12.62 8.46 -4.19
C TYR A 96 11.18 7.95 -4.18
N VAL A 97 10.84 7.04 -3.27
CA VAL A 97 9.47 6.56 -3.01
C VAL A 97 9.26 6.33 -1.51
N PHE A 98 8.09 6.72 -1.01
CA PHE A 98 7.55 6.24 0.25
C PHE A 98 6.21 5.57 -0.07
N ASN A 99 6.19 4.24 -0.02
CA ASN A 99 5.07 3.42 -0.48
C ASN A 99 4.53 2.58 0.68
N PRO A 100 3.74 3.15 1.61
CA PRO A 100 3.32 2.45 2.81
C PRO A 100 2.38 1.28 2.53
N LEU A 101 1.68 1.30 1.39
CA LEU A 101 0.71 0.27 1.01
C LEU A 101 0.65 0.16 -0.52
N THR A 102 0.88 -1.04 -1.03
CA THR A 102 0.54 -1.45 -2.40
C THR A 102 -0.56 -2.51 -2.36
N LEU A 103 -1.54 -2.37 -3.25
CA LEU A 103 -2.60 -3.36 -3.44
C LEU A 103 -2.54 -3.96 -4.84
N TYR A 104 -2.69 -5.28 -4.93
CA TYR A 104 -2.77 -6.03 -6.17
C TYR A 104 -4.10 -6.77 -6.24
N TRP A 105 -5.03 -6.32 -7.09
CA TRP A 105 -6.24 -7.08 -7.40
C TRP A 105 -5.92 -8.07 -8.51
N CYS A 106 -5.95 -9.35 -8.16
CA CYS A 106 -5.58 -10.45 -9.03
C CYS A 106 -6.84 -11.13 -9.57
N HIS A 107 -6.87 -11.35 -10.87
CA HIS A 107 -7.98 -11.96 -11.57
C HIS A 107 -7.51 -13.25 -12.23
N ASP A 108 -8.44 -14.16 -12.52
CA ASP A 108 -8.17 -15.30 -13.39
C ASP A 108 -8.23 -14.87 -14.87
N PRO A 109 -7.93 -15.78 -15.83
CA PRO A 109 -7.99 -15.47 -17.26
C PRO A 109 -9.38 -15.05 -17.76
N ASP A 110 -10.43 -15.51 -17.07
CA ASP A 110 -11.83 -15.16 -17.38
C ASP A 110 -12.22 -13.78 -16.80
N GLY A 111 -11.30 -13.11 -16.09
CA GLY A 111 -11.50 -11.79 -15.49
C GLY A 111 -12.24 -11.82 -14.16
N ARG A 112 -12.45 -12.99 -13.55
CA ARG A 112 -13.08 -13.13 -12.23
C ARG A 112 -12.05 -12.82 -11.13
N PRO A 113 -12.46 -12.12 -10.06
CA PRO A 113 -11.56 -11.83 -8.95
C PRO A 113 -11.12 -13.13 -8.26
N ARG A 114 -9.81 -13.29 -8.08
CA ARG A 114 -9.20 -14.49 -7.48
C ARG A 114 -8.72 -14.23 -6.05
N CYS A 115 -8.01 -13.14 -5.85
CA CYS A 115 -7.50 -12.70 -4.56
C CYS A 115 -7.01 -11.25 -4.65
N VAL A 116 -6.72 -10.66 -3.49
CA VAL A 116 -6.03 -9.38 -3.38
C VAL A 116 -4.74 -9.58 -2.58
N VAL A 117 -3.63 -9.00 -3.01
CA VAL A 117 -2.40 -8.96 -2.19
C VAL A 117 -2.21 -7.55 -1.66
N ALA A 118 -2.04 -7.41 -0.35
CA ALA A 118 -1.70 -6.15 0.30
C ALA A 118 -0.26 -6.18 0.78
N GLU A 119 0.61 -5.48 0.07
CA GLU A 119 2.00 -5.29 0.45
C GLU A 119 2.11 -4.03 1.30
N VAL A 120 2.57 -4.19 2.54
CA VAL A 120 2.70 -3.12 3.53
C VAL A 120 4.17 -2.91 3.84
N HIS A 121 4.60 -1.65 3.77
CA HIS A 121 5.97 -1.26 4.10
C HIS A 121 5.98 -0.47 5.39
N ASN A 122 7.01 -0.66 6.21
CA ASN A 122 7.24 0.19 7.38
C ASN A 122 8.39 1.18 7.16
N THR A 123 8.51 2.16 8.05
CA THR A 123 9.56 3.19 7.97
C THR A 123 10.97 2.67 8.26
N TYR A 124 11.09 1.41 8.69
CA TYR A 124 12.36 0.75 9.00
C TYR A 124 12.88 -0.08 7.82
N GLY A 125 12.21 -0.03 6.67
CA GLY A 125 12.62 -0.73 5.46
C GLY A 125 12.21 -2.21 5.43
N GLU A 126 11.36 -2.64 6.37
CA GLU A 126 10.75 -3.97 6.31
C GLU A 126 9.48 -3.95 5.46
N ARG A 127 9.20 -5.08 4.82
CA ARG A 127 8.02 -5.32 3.99
C ARG A 127 7.28 -6.56 4.47
N HIS A 128 5.98 -6.60 4.24
CA HIS A 128 5.18 -7.80 4.43
C HIS A 128 3.97 -7.79 3.53
N CYS A 129 3.66 -8.95 2.98
CA CYS A 129 2.54 -9.13 2.07
C CYS A 129 1.45 -9.98 2.73
N TYR A 130 0.23 -9.46 2.75
CA TYR A 130 -0.97 -10.20 3.15
C TYR A 130 -1.70 -10.71 1.91
N LEU A 131 -1.96 -12.02 1.87
CA LEU A 131 -2.85 -12.63 0.88
C LEU A 131 -4.29 -12.53 1.40
N LEU A 132 -5.10 -11.73 0.72
CA LEU A 132 -6.49 -11.47 1.07
C LEU A 132 -7.43 -12.21 0.11
N ARG A 133 -8.50 -12.77 0.67
CA ARG A 133 -9.63 -13.35 -0.07
C ARG A 133 -10.90 -12.59 0.34
N PRO A 134 -11.20 -11.46 -0.33
CA PRO A 134 -12.38 -10.67 -0.01
C PRO A 134 -13.68 -11.47 -0.23
N ASP A 135 -14.67 -11.25 0.61
CA ASP A 135 -16.05 -11.74 0.45
C ASP A 135 -16.83 -10.93 -0.61
N ALA A 136 -18.14 -11.17 -0.73
CA ALA A 136 -19.01 -10.47 -1.66
C ALA A 136 -19.13 -8.95 -1.38
N GLU A 137 -18.80 -8.52 -0.16
CA GLU A 137 -18.78 -7.14 0.29
C GLU A 137 -17.39 -6.48 0.18
N ASP A 138 -16.45 -7.15 -0.50
CA ASP A 138 -15.05 -6.78 -0.67
C ASP A 138 -14.27 -6.70 0.66
N VAL A 139 -14.69 -7.45 1.69
CA VAL A 139 -14.06 -7.48 3.01
C VAL A 139 -13.23 -8.75 3.17
N ALA A 140 -11.99 -8.59 3.60
CA ALA A 140 -11.10 -9.67 3.97
C ALA A 140 -10.67 -9.54 5.44
N TYR A 141 -10.47 -10.68 6.09
CA TYR A 141 -9.96 -10.76 7.44
C TYR A 141 -8.62 -11.48 7.45
N THR A 142 -7.61 -10.87 8.08
CA THR A 142 -6.29 -11.50 8.25
C THR A 142 -5.79 -11.27 9.67
N GLY A 143 -4.97 -12.19 10.19
CA GLY A 143 -4.24 -11.96 11.44
C GLY A 143 -3.30 -10.76 11.28
N LYS A 144 -3.13 -9.94 12.32
CA LYS A 144 -2.06 -8.94 12.34
C LYS A 144 -0.74 -9.66 12.58
N GLU A 145 -0.02 -9.93 11.50
CA GLU A 145 1.26 -10.62 11.56
C GLU A 145 2.44 -9.63 11.47
N PHE A 146 2.23 -8.43 10.89
CA PHE A 146 3.33 -7.48 10.67
C PHE A 146 3.43 -6.34 11.69
N TYR A 147 4.68 -5.99 12.03
CA TYR A 147 5.03 -4.85 12.88
C TYR A 147 5.10 -3.57 12.06
N VAL A 148 3.94 -2.98 11.79
CA VAL A 148 3.81 -1.73 11.00
C VAL A 148 4.00 -0.45 11.81
N SER A 149 4.00 -0.53 13.14
CA SER A 149 4.10 0.65 14.02
C SER A 149 4.75 0.28 15.36
N PRO A 150 5.68 1.11 15.88
CA PRO A 150 6.35 0.86 17.15
C PRO A 150 5.44 0.96 18.39
N PHE A 151 4.17 1.35 18.18
CA PHE A 151 3.20 1.63 19.24
C PHE A 151 2.03 0.63 19.27
N PHE A 152 2.10 -0.45 18.50
CA PHE A 152 1.12 -1.54 18.49
C PHE A 152 1.80 -2.90 18.61
N PRO A 153 1.47 -3.72 19.63
CA PRO A 153 1.92 -5.11 19.66
C PRO A 153 1.37 -5.90 18.45
N VAL A 154 2.01 -7.02 18.12
CA VAL A 154 1.63 -7.91 17.00
C VAL A 154 0.46 -8.80 17.43
N ASP A 155 -0.67 -8.17 17.71
CA ASP A 155 -1.90 -8.81 18.18
C ASP A 155 -3.15 -8.13 17.59
N GLY A 156 -4.19 -8.92 17.38
CA GLY A 156 -5.46 -8.50 16.78
C GLY A 156 -5.69 -9.02 15.35
N ARG A 157 -6.84 -8.67 14.79
CA ARG A 157 -7.26 -9.05 13.44
C ARG A 157 -7.44 -7.81 12.58
N TYR A 158 -6.84 -7.79 11.40
CA TYR A 158 -7.17 -6.78 10.41
C TYR A 158 -8.45 -7.15 9.69
N ARG A 159 -9.40 -6.20 9.67
CA ARG A 159 -10.55 -6.20 8.77
C ARG A 159 -10.27 -5.18 7.68
N MET A 160 -10.02 -5.66 6.47
CA MET A 160 -9.68 -4.83 5.31
C MET A 160 -10.83 -4.86 4.31
N ARG A 161 -11.41 -3.69 4.01
CA ARG A 161 -12.34 -3.51 2.89
C ARG A 161 -11.55 -2.94 1.71
N VAL A 162 -11.46 -3.72 0.64
CA VAL A 162 -10.59 -3.47 -0.52
C VAL A 162 -11.33 -3.66 -1.85
N PRO A 163 -12.39 -2.86 -2.10
CA PRO A 163 -13.19 -2.98 -3.31
C PRO A 163 -12.34 -2.76 -4.55
N ALA A 164 -12.73 -3.40 -5.65
CA ALA A 164 -12.11 -3.16 -6.94
C ALA A 164 -12.17 -1.66 -7.27
N PRO A 165 -11.05 -1.05 -7.69
CA PRO A 165 -11.00 0.39 -7.95
C PRO A 165 -11.83 0.75 -9.18
N ASP A 166 -12.57 1.87 -9.14
CA ASP A 166 -13.34 2.40 -10.27
C ASP A 166 -13.34 3.95 -10.30
N ARG A 167 -14.48 4.65 -10.31
CA ARG A 167 -14.50 6.12 -10.29
C ARG A 167 -13.99 6.67 -8.95
N ARG A 168 -14.21 5.90 -7.89
CA ARG A 168 -13.79 6.21 -6.52
C ARG A 168 -12.94 5.08 -5.97
N LEU A 169 -11.96 5.48 -5.16
CA LEU A 169 -11.20 4.58 -4.29
C LEU A 169 -11.73 4.76 -2.87
N ASP A 170 -12.08 3.66 -2.20
CA ASP A 170 -12.47 3.67 -0.78
C ASP A 170 -11.94 2.40 -0.11
N LEU A 171 -10.73 2.52 0.43
CA LEU A 171 -10.07 1.45 1.17
C LEU A 171 -10.23 1.72 2.65
N THR A 172 -10.56 0.70 3.42
CA THR A 172 -10.65 0.82 4.88
C THR A 172 -9.95 -0.35 5.55
N VAL A 173 -9.07 -0.05 6.51
CA VAL A 173 -8.38 -1.04 7.32
C VAL A 173 -8.71 -0.76 8.78
N HIS A 174 -9.38 -1.71 9.42
CA HIS A 174 -9.59 -1.70 10.87
C HIS A 174 -8.67 -2.72 11.52
N LEU A 175 -8.13 -2.36 12.68
CA LEU A 175 -7.52 -3.32 13.60
C LEU A 175 -8.54 -3.59 14.70
N ASP A 176 -9.08 -4.81 14.73
CA ASP A 176 -9.99 -5.28 15.77
C ASP A 176 -9.18 -6.02 16.86
N ARG A 177 -9.47 -5.73 18.13
CA ARG A 177 -8.92 -6.42 19.32
C ARG A 177 -10.03 -6.74 20.32
N ALA A 178 -9.75 -7.63 21.26
CA ALA A 178 -10.71 -8.03 22.31
C ALA A 178 -11.28 -6.84 23.12
N GLY A 179 -10.54 -5.73 23.24
CA GLY A 179 -10.98 -4.50 23.91
C GLY A 179 -11.55 -3.40 23.01
N GLY A 180 -11.87 -3.70 21.73
CA GLY A 180 -12.48 -2.76 20.79
C GLY A 180 -11.63 -2.49 19.54
N ARG A 181 -11.89 -1.34 18.89
CA ARG A 181 -11.26 -0.93 17.62
C ARG A 181 -10.24 0.18 17.83
N PRO A 182 -8.99 -0.13 18.20
CA PRO A 182 -7.99 0.88 18.53
C PRO A 182 -7.48 1.69 17.33
N PHE A 183 -7.66 1.19 16.10
CA PHE A 183 -7.11 1.82 14.89
C PHE A 183 -7.99 1.65 13.67
N THR A 184 -8.13 2.73 12.91
CA THR A 184 -8.78 2.76 11.60
C THR A 184 -7.94 3.60 10.63
N ALA A 185 -7.57 3.02 9.49
CA ALA A 185 -7.00 3.74 8.37
C ALA A 185 -7.97 3.73 7.20
N THR A 186 -8.15 4.87 6.55
CA THR A 186 -8.92 5.00 5.31
C THR A 186 -8.10 5.65 4.21
N VAL A 187 -8.26 5.16 3.00
CA VAL A 187 -7.73 5.78 1.77
C VAL A 187 -8.89 6.05 0.86
N ARG A 188 -9.21 7.34 0.67
CA ARG A 188 -10.31 7.77 -0.18
C ARG A 188 -9.79 8.61 -1.32
N GLY A 189 -10.16 8.29 -2.56
CA GLY A 189 -9.67 9.02 -3.71
C GLY A 189 -10.63 9.08 -4.89
N LEU A 190 -10.38 10.04 -5.77
CA LEU A 190 -11.11 10.20 -7.04
C LEU A 190 -10.17 9.89 -8.19
N ARG A 191 -10.67 9.09 -9.14
CA ARG A 191 -9.95 8.73 -10.35
C ARG A 191 -9.74 9.95 -11.23
N ARG A 192 -8.54 10.05 -11.81
CA ARG A 192 -8.07 11.08 -12.73
C ARG A 192 -7.35 10.39 -13.89
N GLU A 193 -7.55 10.94 -15.07
CA GLU A 193 -6.83 10.51 -16.26
C GLU A 193 -5.36 10.86 -16.16
N VAL A 194 -4.53 10.01 -16.76
CA VAL A 194 -3.08 10.23 -16.82
C VAL A 194 -2.78 11.14 -17.99
N THR A 195 -2.57 12.42 -17.70
CA THR A 195 -2.05 13.39 -18.65
C THR A 195 -0.83 14.09 -18.05
N THR A 196 0.08 14.59 -18.90
CA THR A 196 1.26 15.35 -18.45
C THR A 196 0.88 16.48 -17.50
N GLY A 197 -0.18 17.23 -17.82
CA GLY A 197 -0.69 18.31 -16.98
C GLY A 197 -1.23 17.83 -15.63
N THR A 198 -1.94 16.70 -15.60
CA THR A 198 -2.43 16.12 -14.34
C THR A 198 -1.28 15.63 -13.47
N LEU A 199 -0.28 14.97 -14.07
CA LEU A 199 0.89 14.48 -13.34
C LEU A 199 1.71 15.63 -12.74
N LEU A 200 2.02 16.66 -13.52
CA LEU A 200 2.71 17.86 -13.04
C LEU A 200 1.93 18.53 -11.91
N ARG A 201 0.62 18.69 -12.08
CA ARG A 201 -0.26 19.27 -11.06
C ARG A 201 -0.27 18.45 -9.77
N MET A 202 -0.27 17.12 -9.85
CA MET A 202 -0.22 16.24 -8.68
C MET A 202 1.15 16.30 -8.00
N ALA A 203 2.24 16.26 -8.77
CA ALA A 203 3.59 16.41 -8.24
C ALA A 203 3.80 17.75 -7.52
N LEU A 204 3.31 18.86 -8.11
CA LEU A 204 3.39 20.20 -7.53
C LEU A 204 2.47 20.41 -6.32
N ARG A 205 1.28 19.80 -6.29
CA ARG A 205 0.34 19.90 -5.15
C ARG A 205 0.70 19.00 -3.99
N HIS A 206 1.51 17.98 -4.23
CA HIS A 206 1.98 17.04 -3.23
C HIS A 206 3.52 16.97 -3.25
N PRO A 207 4.23 18.11 -3.11
CA PRO A 207 5.69 18.18 -3.29
C PRO A 207 6.44 17.44 -2.17
N TRP A 208 5.79 17.21 -1.03
CA TRP A 208 6.32 16.44 0.10
C TRP A 208 6.45 14.93 -0.14
N SER A 209 6.39 14.48 -1.41
CA SER A 209 5.94 13.15 -1.80
C SER A 209 6.68 11.95 -1.20
N THR A 210 7.92 12.07 -0.70
CA THR A 210 8.67 10.88 -0.26
C THR A 210 9.66 11.15 0.88
N ALA A 211 10.59 12.10 0.72
CA ALA A 211 11.62 12.40 1.72
C ALA A 211 11.06 13.16 2.94
N ALA A 212 10.25 14.19 2.72
CA ALA A 212 9.68 15.01 3.78
C ALA A 212 8.63 14.25 4.61
N VAL A 213 7.85 13.35 4.00
CA VAL A 213 6.95 12.45 4.74
C VAL A 213 7.74 11.42 5.53
N SER A 214 8.77 10.80 4.97
CA SER A 214 9.63 9.87 5.72
C SER A 214 10.33 10.57 6.89
N ALA A 215 10.87 11.78 6.68
CA ALA A 215 11.43 12.63 7.72
C ALA A 215 10.38 13.04 8.77
N ALA A 216 9.18 13.44 8.37
CA ALA A 216 8.10 13.80 9.27
C ALA A 216 7.61 12.59 10.09
N ILE A 217 7.53 11.40 9.51
CA ILE A 217 7.18 10.17 10.24
C ILE A 217 8.30 9.79 11.21
N ARG A 218 9.57 9.87 10.79
CA ARG A 218 10.72 9.65 11.69
C ARG A 218 10.73 10.65 12.84
N MET A 219 10.57 11.94 12.55
CA MET A 219 10.46 13.01 13.55
C MET A 219 9.25 12.82 14.46
N HIS A 220 8.12 12.36 13.94
CA HIS A 220 6.94 12.08 14.75
C HIS A 220 7.13 10.86 15.65
N GLY A 221 7.79 9.80 15.15
CA GLY A 221 8.22 8.66 15.95
C GLY A 221 9.14 9.06 17.09
N ILE A 222 10.13 9.93 16.81
CA ILE A 222 11.02 10.52 17.82
C ILE A 222 10.23 11.39 18.81
N ARG A 223 9.27 12.20 18.36
CA ARG A 223 8.43 13.04 19.23
C ARG A 223 7.51 12.23 20.14
N LEU A 224 6.96 11.12 19.66
CA LEU A 224 6.14 10.20 20.45
C LEU A 224 7.00 9.43 21.46
N TYR A 225 8.22 9.04 21.09
CA TYR A 225 9.22 8.47 22.00
C TYR A 225 9.59 9.44 23.12
N LEU A 226 9.92 10.69 22.77
CA LEU A 226 10.21 11.76 23.72
C LEU A 226 9.01 12.15 24.60
N ARG A 227 7.78 11.80 24.21
CA ARG A 227 6.56 11.97 25.00
C ARG A 227 6.20 10.76 25.87
N GLY A 228 7.10 9.79 26.01
CA GLY A 228 6.98 8.71 26.98
C GLY A 228 6.08 7.54 26.55
N LEU A 229 5.75 7.42 25.26
CA LEU A 229 5.13 6.18 24.76
C LEU A 229 6.19 5.07 24.76
N PRO A 230 6.03 3.98 25.53
CA PRO A 230 7.00 2.91 25.57
C PRO A 230 7.10 2.26 24.18
N VAL A 231 8.32 2.20 23.65
CA VAL A 231 8.63 1.46 22.43
C VAL A 231 8.46 -0.01 22.75
N GLN A 232 7.55 -0.68 22.05
CA GLN A 232 7.41 -2.11 22.22
C GLN A 232 8.67 -2.80 21.67
N PRO A 233 9.26 -3.77 22.41
CA PRO A 233 10.40 -4.52 21.93
C PRO A 233 10.07 -5.17 20.59
N ARG A 234 10.90 -4.94 19.57
CA ARG A 234 10.71 -5.52 18.24
C ARG A 234 10.86 -7.05 18.34
N PRO A 235 9.83 -7.84 18.03
CA PRO A 235 10.04 -9.25 17.76
C PRO A 235 10.86 -9.36 16.46
N ARG A 236 11.89 -10.22 16.44
CA ARG A 236 12.66 -10.52 15.22
C ARG A 236 11.70 -11.17 14.22
N HIS A 237 11.13 -10.37 13.32
CA HIS A 237 10.19 -10.86 12.33
C HIS A 237 10.96 -11.30 11.08
N ARG A 238 11.22 -12.61 10.96
CA ARG A 238 11.75 -13.22 9.73
C ARG A 238 10.58 -13.50 8.80
N THR A 239 10.21 -12.54 7.97
CA THR A 239 9.35 -12.81 6.82
C THR A 239 10.19 -13.04 5.57
N PRO A 240 9.75 -13.89 4.62
CA PRO A 240 10.51 -14.22 3.42
C PRO A 240 10.94 -12.99 2.63
N GLU A 241 10.13 -11.93 2.64
CA GLU A 241 10.39 -10.69 1.91
C GLU A 241 11.50 -9.82 2.54
N ASN A 242 11.94 -10.15 3.77
CA ASN A 242 12.97 -9.42 4.51
C ASN A 242 14.27 -10.23 4.68
N VAL A 243 14.41 -11.37 4.00
CA VAL A 243 15.65 -12.16 3.99
C VAL A 243 16.58 -11.56 2.94
N LYS A 244 17.53 -10.73 3.39
CA LYS A 244 18.76 -10.44 2.64
C LYS A 244 19.83 -11.47 2.97
#